data_AF-R7CH03-F1
#
_entry.id   AF-R7CH03-F1
#
_cell.length_a   1.000
_cell.length_b   1.000
_cell.length_c   1.000
_cell.angle_alpha   90.00
_cell.angle_beta   90.00
_cell.angle_gamma   90.00
#
_symmetry.space_group_name_H-M   'P 1'
#
loop_
_entity.id
_entity.type
_entity.pdbx_description
1 polymer ?
#
loop_
_entity_poly.entity_id
_entity_poly.type
_entity_poly.pdbx_seq_one_letter_code
_entity_poly.pdbx_strand_id
1 'polypeptide(L)'
;MWAQEEHIRAEYPESDLLANTYEDSCLEFFIAPVTGDVRYLNLEFNPNCAVGVQIGTTKTDRTRLVRTDNLFNAVSTRTEDGWEITYCVPFDFIRSFYPEFFVESGMQLRGNFYKCGNLTEQKHYLSWNAIESDTPNFHKPECFGVLKLEA
;
A
#
# COMPACT_ATOMS: atom_id res chain seq x y z
N MET A 1 -8.95 -4.52 2.62
CA MET A 1 -8.06 -4.90 3.74
C MET A 1 -8.73 -4.49 5.04
N TRP A 2 -8.48 -5.17 6.15
CA TRP A 2 -9.03 -4.81 7.47
C TRP A 2 -8.01 -5.03 8.57
N ALA A 3 -8.18 -4.35 9.70
CA ALA A 3 -7.35 -4.50 10.89
C ALA A 3 -8.22 -4.38 12.14
N GLN A 4 -8.07 -5.35 13.05
CA GLN A 4 -8.49 -5.22 14.43
C GLN A 4 -7.45 -4.39 15.19
N GLU A 5 -7.87 -3.29 15.80
CA GLU A 5 -7.01 -2.32 16.45
C GLU A 5 -7.82 -1.49 17.43
N GLU A 6 -7.48 -1.59 18.72
CA GLU A 6 -8.22 -0.93 19.80
C GLU A 6 -8.06 0.60 19.78
N HIS A 7 -6.83 1.06 19.55
CA HIS A 7 -6.46 2.49 19.56
C HIS A 7 -6.12 2.97 18.16
N ILE A 8 -7.16 3.26 17.38
CA ILE A 8 -6.97 3.67 15.99
C ILE A 8 -6.63 5.15 15.89
N ARG A 9 -5.51 5.45 15.25
CA ARG A 9 -5.08 6.82 14.95
C ARG A 9 -5.46 7.20 13.52
N ALA A 10 -6.03 8.39 13.33
CA ALA A 10 -6.39 8.91 12.01
C ALA A 10 -6.45 10.45 12.00
N GLU A 11 -5.31 11.12 11.91
CA GLU A 11 -5.25 12.60 11.87
C GLU A 11 -5.23 13.16 10.45
N TYR A 12 -4.59 12.46 9.51
CA TYR A 12 -4.50 12.96 8.15
C TYR A 12 -5.85 12.82 7.45
N PRO A 13 -6.46 13.90 6.92
CA PRO A 13 -7.71 13.81 6.17
C PRO A 13 -7.46 13.35 4.73
N GLU A 14 -8.49 12.83 4.05
CA GLU A 14 -8.45 12.49 2.61
C GLU A 14 -7.89 13.62 1.73
N SER A 15 -8.17 14.88 2.10
CA SER A 15 -7.72 16.06 1.36
C SER A 15 -6.22 16.37 1.50
N ASP A 16 -5.50 15.72 2.41
CA ASP A 16 -4.05 15.90 2.54
C ASP A 16 -3.29 15.03 1.54
N LEU A 17 -2.95 15.63 0.41
CA LEU A 17 -2.29 14.96 -0.70
C LEU A 17 -0.81 14.59 -0.43
N LEU A 18 -0.25 15.06 0.69
CA LEU A 18 1.12 14.80 1.11
C LEU A 18 1.18 14.04 2.44
N ALA A 19 0.06 13.50 2.90
CA ALA A 19 -0.05 12.76 4.15
C ALA A 19 1.07 11.72 4.31
N ASN A 20 1.67 11.71 5.51
CA ASN A 20 2.48 10.60 6.00
C ASN A 20 1.55 9.55 6.60
N THR A 21 0.80 8.86 5.76
CA THR A 21 -0.22 7.87 6.15
C THR A 21 0.30 6.83 7.14
N TYR A 22 1.56 6.42 7.03
CA TYR A 22 2.23 5.48 7.95
C TYR A 22 2.39 6.00 9.41
N GLU A 23 2.15 7.28 9.69
CA GLU A 23 2.11 7.82 11.05
C GLU A 23 0.78 7.55 11.76
N ASP A 24 -0.30 7.42 11.00
CA ASP A 24 -1.61 6.95 11.46
C ASP A 24 -1.68 5.42 11.45
N SER A 25 -2.80 4.84 11.91
CA SER A 25 -3.08 3.43 11.70
C SER A 25 -3.21 3.16 10.19
N CYS A 26 -2.27 2.41 9.61
CA CYS A 26 -2.12 2.38 8.16
C CYS A 26 -2.11 0.97 7.59
N LEU A 27 -2.88 0.75 6.52
CA LEU A 27 -2.87 -0.48 5.72
C LEU A 27 -2.23 -0.18 4.36
N GLU A 28 -1.28 -1.02 3.95
CA GLU A 28 -0.47 -0.76 2.77
C GLU A 28 -0.46 -1.95 1.80
N PHE A 29 -0.38 -1.65 0.51
CA PHE A 29 -0.20 -2.61 -0.57
C PHE A 29 0.93 -2.19 -1.49
N PHE A 30 1.93 -3.06 -1.64
CA PHE A 30 3.09 -2.83 -2.50
C PHE A 30 3.08 -3.83 -3.65
N ILE A 31 3.42 -3.37 -4.85
CA ILE A 31 3.34 -4.17 -6.08
C ILE A 31 4.49 -3.84 -7.04
N ALA A 32 5.19 -4.89 -7.49
CA ALA A 32 6.11 -4.92 -8.61
C ALA A 32 5.48 -5.82 -9.70
N PRO A 33 4.71 -5.23 -10.64
CA PRO A 33 3.81 -5.99 -11.49
C PRO A 33 4.47 -6.60 -12.73
N VAL A 34 5.70 -6.19 -13.08
CA VAL A 34 6.40 -6.61 -14.29
C VAL A 34 7.72 -7.29 -13.94
N THR A 35 7.94 -8.48 -14.50
CA THR A 35 9.20 -9.21 -14.32
C THR A 35 10.35 -8.49 -15.03
N GLY A 36 11.45 -8.26 -14.33
CA GLY A 36 12.65 -7.59 -14.87
C GLY A 36 12.64 -6.07 -14.68
N ASP A 37 11.49 -5.47 -14.37
CA ASP A 37 11.44 -4.09 -13.90
C ASP A 37 11.69 -4.05 -12.39
N VAL A 38 12.67 -3.25 -11.96
CA VAL A 38 13.06 -3.12 -10.55
C VAL A 38 12.19 -2.12 -9.78
N ARG A 39 11.35 -1.36 -10.48
CA ARG A 39 10.45 -0.38 -9.86
C ARG A 39 9.27 -1.09 -9.22
N TYR A 40 8.78 -0.55 -8.12
CA TYR A 40 7.51 -0.94 -7.50
C TYR A 40 6.68 0.27 -7.14
N LEU A 41 5.37 0.06 -7.03
CA LEU A 41 4.41 0.99 -6.46
C LEU A 41 4.15 0.62 -5.00
N ASN A 42 4.04 1.62 -4.13
CA ASN A 42 3.43 1.47 -2.81
C ASN A 42 2.16 2.33 -2.72
N LEU A 43 1.10 1.76 -2.16
CA LEU A 43 -0.16 2.41 -1.86
C LEU A 43 -0.42 2.25 -0.37
N GLU A 44 -0.53 3.37 0.34
CA GLU A 44 -0.69 3.43 1.79
C GLU A 44 -1.99 4.18 2.09
N PHE A 45 -2.85 3.63 2.95
CA PHE A 45 -4.10 4.26 3.33
C PHE A 45 -4.26 4.30 4.84
N ASN A 46 -4.82 5.41 5.35
CA ASN A 46 -5.29 5.52 6.73
C ASN A 46 -6.84 5.39 6.79
N PRO A 47 -7.47 5.43 7.98
CA PRO A 47 -8.92 5.27 8.13
C PRO A 47 -9.75 6.46 7.62
N ASN A 48 -9.12 7.61 7.36
CA ASN A 48 -9.77 8.78 6.79
C ASN A 48 -9.64 8.80 5.26
N CYS A 49 -9.22 7.70 4.64
CA CYS A 49 -8.93 7.60 3.21
C CYS A 49 -7.82 8.53 2.70
N ALA A 50 -7.00 9.12 3.58
CA ALA A 50 -5.76 9.77 3.13
C ALA A 50 -4.87 8.71 2.47
N VAL A 51 -4.26 9.08 1.34
CA VAL A 51 -3.53 8.14 0.49
C VAL A 51 -2.10 8.60 0.21
N GLY A 52 -1.15 7.71 0.46
CA GLY A 52 0.22 7.82 -0.02
C GLY A 52 0.44 6.87 -1.18
N VAL A 53 0.73 7.41 -2.37
CA VAL A 53 1.17 6.58 -3.51
C VAL A 53 2.52 7.05 -4.01
N GLN A 54 3.47 6.13 -4.12
CA GLN A 54 4.79 6.42 -4.65
C GLN A 54 5.28 5.31 -5.58
N ILE A 55 6.21 5.65 -6.47
CA ILE A 55 6.91 4.71 -7.35
C ILE A 55 8.42 4.91 -7.24
N GLY A 56 9.20 3.84 -7.18
CA GLY A 56 10.67 3.87 -7.17
C GLY A 56 11.28 2.48 -7.03
N THR A 57 12.57 2.39 -6.75
CA THR A 57 13.27 1.10 -6.65
C THR A 57 13.69 0.74 -5.22
N THR A 58 13.76 1.73 -4.32
CA THR A 58 14.24 1.59 -2.93
C THR A 58 13.42 2.44 -1.96
N LYS A 59 13.92 2.61 -0.73
CA LYS A 59 13.31 3.51 0.25
C LYS A 59 13.46 5.00 -0.14
N THR A 60 14.56 5.35 -0.80
CA THR A 60 15.07 6.72 -0.86
C THR A 60 14.89 7.41 -2.21
N ASP A 61 14.57 6.66 -3.26
CA ASP A 61 14.46 7.16 -4.64
C ASP A 61 13.01 7.21 -5.16
N ARG A 62 12.03 7.07 -4.27
CA ARG A 62 10.62 7.08 -4.67
C ARG A 62 10.11 8.47 -4.99
N THR A 63 9.33 8.56 -6.05
CA THR A 63 8.56 9.74 -6.43
C THR A 63 7.13 9.62 -5.91
N ARG A 64 6.68 10.63 -5.16
CA ARG A 64 5.28 10.75 -4.71
C ARG A 64 4.38 11.12 -5.90
N LEU A 65 3.30 10.35 -6.07
CA LEU A 65 2.27 10.58 -7.06
C LEU A 65 1.13 11.37 -6.41
N VAL A 66 1.18 12.70 -6.54
CA VAL A 66 0.13 13.59 -6.04
C VAL A 66 -1.04 13.57 -7.01
N ARG A 67 -2.24 13.29 -6.50
CA ARG A 67 -3.47 13.22 -7.29
C ARG A 67 -4.59 13.99 -6.62
N THR A 68 -5.43 14.63 -7.42
CA THR A 68 -6.62 15.37 -6.94
C THR A 68 -7.92 14.67 -7.29
N ASP A 69 -7.85 13.57 -8.04
CA ASP A 69 -8.99 12.77 -8.46
C ASP A 69 -9.13 11.50 -7.60
N ASN A 70 -10.35 11.00 -7.47
CA ASN A 70 -10.63 9.79 -6.68
C ASN A 70 -10.42 8.51 -7.50
N LEU A 71 -9.21 8.30 -8.02
CA LEU A 71 -8.91 7.14 -8.87
C LEU A 71 -9.20 5.81 -8.17
N PHE A 72 -8.83 5.70 -6.89
CA PHE A 72 -8.85 4.44 -6.17
C PHE A 72 -10.23 4.10 -5.61
N ASN A 73 -11.19 5.03 -5.62
CA ASN A 73 -12.53 4.85 -5.04
C ASN A 73 -12.46 4.26 -3.63
N ALA A 74 -11.56 4.79 -2.80
CA ALA A 74 -11.30 4.25 -1.47
C ALA A 74 -12.48 4.56 -0.54
N VAL A 75 -12.93 3.55 0.20
CA VAL A 75 -13.98 3.65 1.21
C VAL A 75 -13.47 2.97 2.48
N SER A 76 -13.56 3.67 3.60
CA SER A 76 -13.21 3.14 4.91
C SER A 76 -14.42 3.10 5.83
N THR A 77 -14.47 2.06 6.66
CA THR A 77 -15.51 1.83 7.66
C THR A 77 -14.86 1.49 9.00
N ARG A 78 -15.36 2.08 10.09
CA ARG A 78 -15.03 1.67 11.46
C ARG A 78 -15.84 0.44 11.82
N THR A 79 -15.21 -0.59 12.36
CA THR A 79 -15.87 -1.79 12.89
C THR A 79 -15.95 -1.70 14.42
N GLU A 80 -16.59 -2.68 15.06
CA GLU A 80 -16.67 -2.75 16.53
C GLU A 80 -15.28 -2.78 17.20
N ASP A 81 -14.33 -3.43 16.55
CA ASP A 81 -13.01 -3.81 17.08
C ASP A 81 -11.84 -3.31 16.21
N GLY A 82 -12.11 -2.40 15.26
CA GLY A 82 -11.12 -2.03 14.27
C GLY A 82 -11.63 -1.16 13.13
N TRP A 83 -11.06 -1.37 11.96
CA TRP A 83 -11.44 -0.68 10.74
C TRP A 83 -11.10 -1.49 9.49
N GLU A 84 -11.77 -1.14 8.40
CA GLU A 84 -11.52 -1.70 7.09
C GLU A 84 -11.39 -0.60 6.03
N ILE A 85 -10.76 -0.97 4.93
CA ILE A 85 -10.67 -0.17 3.72
C ILE A 85 -10.82 -1.03 2.48
N THR A 86 -11.66 -0.56 1.57
CA THR A 86 -11.86 -1.13 0.24
C THR A 86 -11.49 -0.09 -0.80
N TYR A 87 -10.73 -0.48 -1.82
CA TYR A 87 -10.30 0.39 -2.90
C TYR A 87 -10.04 -0.44 -4.16
N CYS A 88 -9.96 0.23 -5.29
CA CYS A 88 -9.63 -0.34 -6.59
C CYS A 88 -8.28 0.20 -7.05
N VAL A 89 -7.41 -0.63 -7.63
CA VAL A 89 -6.22 -0.18 -8.36
C VAL A 89 -6.45 -0.42 -9.84
N PRO A 90 -6.81 0.61 -10.63
CA PRO A 90 -7.11 0.43 -12.05
C PRO A 90 -5.90 -0.10 -12.81
N PHE A 91 -6.10 -1.06 -13.71
CA PHE A 91 -5.00 -1.56 -14.54
C PHE A 91 -4.42 -0.48 -15.45
N ASP A 92 -5.21 0.48 -15.91
CA ASP A 92 -4.72 1.62 -16.69
C ASP A 92 -3.78 2.53 -15.88
N PHE A 93 -4.00 2.63 -14.57
CA PHE A 93 -3.07 3.33 -13.68
C PHE A 93 -1.72 2.60 -13.62
N ILE A 94 -1.73 1.27 -13.50
CA ILE A 94 -0.49 0.47 -13.54
C ILE A 94 0.20 0.63 -14.90
N ARG A 95 -0.55 0.53 -16.01
CA ARG A 95 -0.02 0.68 -17.38
C ARG A 95 0.63 2.03 -17.65
N SER A 96 0.19 3.08 -16.96
CA SER A 96 0.79 4.42 -17.09
C SER A 96 2.26 4.45 -16.64
N PHE A 97 2.68 3.51 -15.80
CA PHE A 97 4.07 3.36 -15.34
C PHE A 97 4.78 2.13 -15.91
N TYR A 98 4.00 1.10 -16.24
CA TYR A 98 4.46 -0.19 -16.77
C TYR A 98 3.71 -0.49 -18.08
N PRO A 99 4.11 0.08 -19.23
CA PRO A 99 3.37 -0.08 -20.49
C PRO A 99 3.19 -1.54 -20.94
N GLU A 100 4.13 -2.41 -20.56
CA GLU A 100 4.08 -3.86 -20.78
C GLU A 100 3.17 -4.63 -19.81
N PHE A 101 2.55 -3.97 -18.83
CA PHE A 101 1.61 -4.62 -17.91
C PHE A 101 0.30 -4.99 -18.62
N PHE A 102 0.06 -6.29 -18.73
CA PHE A 102 -1.22 -6.85 -19.16
C PHE A 102 -1.67 -7.90 -18.16
N VAL A 103 -2.98 -8.14 -18.09
CA VAL A 103 -3.56 -9.09 -17.13
C VAL A 103 -4.02 -10.32 -17.89
N GLU A 104 -3.53 -11.47 -17.47
CA GLU A 104 -3.95 -12.79 -17.94
C GLU A 104 -4.21 -13.71 -16.75
N SER A 105 -5.07 -14.71 -16.94
CA SER A 105 -5.33 -15.71 -15.90
C SER A 105 -4.06 -16.49 -15.61
N GLY A 106 -3.73 -16.64 -14.33
CA GLY A 106 -2.50 -17.29 -13.88
C GLY A 106 -1.27 -16.38 -13.86
N MET A 107 -1.41 -15.10 -14.24
CA MET A 107 -0.32 -14.13 -14.12
C MET A 107 0.18 -14.04 -12.68
N GLN A 108 1.49 -14.04 -12.52
CA GLN A 108 2.15 -13.86 -11.24
C GLN A 108 2.71 -12.45 -11.13
N LEU A 109 2.29 -11.75 -10.08
CA LEU A 109 2.81 -10.46 -9.69
C LEU A 109 3.67 -10.63 -8.44
N ARG A 110 4.63 -9.72 -8.22
CA ARG A 110 5.33 -9.63 -6.94
C ARG A 110 4.70 -8.52 -6.12
N GLY A 111 4.40 -8.78 -4.85
CA GLY A 111 3.86 -7.75 -3.97
C GLY A 111 3.83 -8.18 -2.51
N ASN A 112 3.40 -7.27 -1.65
CA ASN A 112 3.21 -7.55 -0.23
C ASN A 112 2.14 -6.62 0.37
N PHE A 113 1.64 -6.99 1.54
CA PHE A 113 0.65 -6.24 2.30
C PHE A 113 1.18 -5.95 3.70
N TYR A 114 0.93 -4.74 4.20
CA TYR A 114 1.47 -4.30 5.48
C TYR A 114 0.40 -3.66 6.37
N LYS A 115 0.67 -3.70 7.68
CA LYS A 115 -0.01 -2.92 8.71
C LYS A 115 1.03 -2.22 9.55
N CYS A 116 0.87 -0.91 9.74
CA CYS A 116 1.70 -0.15 10.65
C CYS A 116 0.95 0.98 11.36
N GLY A 117 1.69 1.69 12.21
CA GLY A 117 1.31 2.95 12.81
C GLY A 117 2.50 3.52 13.58
N ASN A 118 3.19 4.51 13.02
CA ASN A 118 4.42 5.03 13.62
C ASN A 118 4.16 5.92 14.84
N LEU A 119 3.02 6.61 14.86
CA LEU A 119 2.60 7.50 15.95
C LEU A 119 1.32 7.02 16.64
N THR A 120 0.88 5.77 16.39
CA THR A 120 -0.16 5.13 17.21
C THR A 120 0.34 4.93 18.64
N GLU A 121 -0.59 4.81 19.59
CA GLU A 121 -0.25 4.54 21.00
C GLU A 121 0.64 3.29 21.14
N GLN A 122 0.28 2.23 20.41
CA GLN A 122 1.08 1.03 20.26
C GLN A 122 1.69 1.01 18.86
N LYS A 123 2.96 1.37 18.76
CA LYS A 123 3.71 1.32 17.50
C LYS A 123 3.95 -0.13 17.07
N HIS A 124 3.63 -0.45 15.81
CA HIS A 124 3.73 -1.82 15.31
C HIS A 124 4.04 -1.87 13.80
N TYR A 125 4.53 -3.04 13.36
CA TYR A 125 4.87 -3.33 11.98
C TYR A 125 4.56 -4.79 11.67
N LEU A 126 3.68 -5.04 10.70
CA LEU A 126 3.30 -6.37 10.28
C LEU A 126 3.37 -6.47 8.75
N SER A 127 3.71 -7.66 8.26
CA SER A 127 3.77 -7.98 6.83
C SER A 127 3.11 -9.32 6.56
N TRP A 128 2.46 -9.45 5.41
CA TRP A 128 1.93 -10.73 4.95
C TRP A 128 3.04 -11.70 4.58
N ASN A 129 3.91 -11.32 3.64
CA ASN A 129 5.12 -12.07 3.33
C ASN A 129 6.28 -11.60 4.21
N ALA A 130 7.06 -12.54 4.75
CA ALA A 130 8.14 -12.25 5.67
C ALA A 130 9.19 -11.33 5.04
N ILE A 131 9.73 -10.42 5.85
CA ILE A 131 10.83 -9.53 5.46
C ILE A 131 12.06 -9.91 6.27
N GLU A 132 13.16 -10.17 5.57
CA GLU A 132 14.47 -10.32 6.18
C GLU A 132 15.13 -8.94 6.30
N SER A 133 15.07 -8.35 7.50
CA SER A 133 15.73 -7.08 7.78
C SER A 133 16.00 -6.90 9.29
N ASP A 134 17.16 -6.33 9.61
CA ASP A 134 17.56 -6.02 11.00
C ASP A 134 16.69 -4.94 11.66
N THR A 135 16.00 -4.13 10.83
CA THR A 135 15.14 -3.02 11.28
C THR A 135 13.84 -3.03 10.48
N PRO A 136 12.72 -2.54 11.04
CA PRO A 136 11.46 -2.43 10.28
C PRO A 136 11.64 -1.66 8.96
N ASN A 137 11.50 -2.38 7.84
CA ASN A 137 11.67 -1.83 6.51
C ASN A 137 10.83 -2.57 5.46
N PHE A 138 9.69 -1.99 5.09
CA PHE A 138 8.79 -2.55 4.08
C PHE A 138 9.26 -2.36 2.63
N HIS A 139 10.23 -1.47 2.39
CA HIS A 139 10.73 -1.13 1.05
C HIS A 139 11.82 -2.12 0.60
N LYS A 140 11.44 -3.40 0.57
CA LYS A 140 12.29 -4.56 0.26
C LYS A 140 11.65 -5.42 -0.84
N PRO A 141 11.70 -4.99 -2.12
CA PRO A 141 11.09 -5.73 -3.23
C PRO A 141 11.59 -7.18 -3.35
N GLU A 142 12.83 -7.45 -2.92
CA GLU A 142 13.39 -8.80 -2.85
C GLU A 142 12.58 -9.74 -1.92
N CYS A 143 11.91 -9.19 -0.91
CA CYS A 143 11.06 -9.89 0.05
C CYS A 143 9.57 -9.92 -0.36
N PHE A 144 9.19 -9.41 -1.54
CA PHE A 144 7.79 -9.49 -1.98
C PHE A 144 7.37 -10.93 -2.24
N GLY A 145 6.16 -11.29 -1.81
CA GLY A 145 5.54 -12.58 -2.11
C GLY A 145 5.06 -12.67 -3.55
N VAL A 146 4.48 -13.82 -3.90
CA VAL A 146 3.86 -14.06 -5.21
C VAL A 146 2.35 -13.91 -5.10
N LEU A 147 1.77 -13.02 -5.91
CA LEU A 147 0.33 -12.84 -6.05
C LEU A 147 -0.09 -13.44 -7.39
N LYS A 148 -0.95 -14.45 -7.36
CA LYS A 148 -1.47 -15.10 -8.57
C LYS A 148 -2.86 -14.55 -8.88
N LEU A 149 -3.02 -13.94 -10.04
CA LEU A 149 -4.32 -13.48 -10.53
C LEU A 149 -5.09 -14.66 -11.12
N GLU A 150 -6.34 -14.85 -10.68
CA GLU A 150 -7.27 -15.81 -11.23
C GLU A 150 -8.46 -15.08 -11.87
N ALA A 151 -9.09 -15.72 -12.84
CA ALA A 151 -10.22 -15.17 -13.60
C ALA A 151 -11.56 -15.46 -12.93
#